data_AF-A0A5C4W937-F1
#
_entry.id   AF-A0A5C4W937-F1
#
_cell.length_a   1.000
_cell.length_b   1.000
_cell.length_c   1.000
_cell.angle_alpha   90.00
_cell.angle_beta   90.00
_cell.angle_gamma   90.00
#
_symmetry.space_group_name_H-M   'P 1'
#
loop_
_entity.id
_entity.type
_entity.pdbx_description
1 polymer ?
#
loop_
_entity_poly.entity_id
_entity_poly.type
_entity_poly.pdbx_seq_one_letter_code
_entity_poly.pdbx_strand_id
1 'polypeptide(L)'
;MRPMSDMELRARLAAGDLGALADAYDRHAPYVYGVAVTVTGSRAHAEEITQSVFAALWEEPLTYDPALGSLRGWLVGRALHESALRTQVG
;
A
#
# COMPACT_ATOMS: atom_id res chain seq x y z
N MET A 1 -11.54 -10.53 -16.79
CA MET A 1 -10.07 -10.48 -16.72
C MET A 1 -9.65 -11.24 -15.46
N ARG A 2 -8.70 -12.19 -15.52
CA ARG A 2 -8.20 -12.84 -14.29
C ARG A 2 -7.48 -11.78 -13.44
N PRO A 3 -7.64 -11.78 -12.11
CA PRO A 3 -6.86 -10.88 -11.27
C PRO A 3 -5.39 -11.22 -11.46
N MET A 4 -4.60 -10.20 -11.82
CA MET A 4 -3.16 -10.28 -11.90
C MET A 4 -2.58 -10.79 -10.58
N SER A 5 -1.66 -11.75 -10.66
CA SER A 5 -0.97 -12.28 -9.48
C SER A 5 -0.05 -11.22 -8.89
N ASP A 6 0.24 -11.33 -7.60
CA ASP A 6 1.12 -10.39 -6.91
C ASP A 6 2.55 -10.39 -7.51
N MET A 7 3.00 -11.53 -8.06
CA MET A 7 4.28 -11.64 -8.77
C MET A 7 4.30 -10.82 -10.05
N GLU A 8 3.27 -10.97 -10.89
CA GLU A 8 3.12 -10.18 -12.12
C GLU A 8 2.98 -8.69 -11.82
N LEU A 9 2.22 -8.35 -10.77
CA LEU A 9 2.03 -6.98 -10.32
C LEU A 9 3.37 -6.35 -9.92
N ARG A 10 4.19 -7.04 -9.11
CA ARG A 10 5.53 -6.54 -8.75
C ARG A 10 6.41 -6.34 -9.97
N ALA A 11 6.45 -7.31 -10.88
CA ALA A 11 7.28 -7.23 -12.08
C ALA A 11 6.90 -6.01 -12.96
N ARG A 12 5.60 -5.75 -13.12
CA ARG A 12 5.10 -4.60 -13.87
C ARG A 12 5.39 -3.27 -13.16
N LEU A 13 5.23 -3.20 -11.84
CA LEU A 13 5.63 -2.02 -11.07
C LEU A 13 7.13 -1.71 -11.24
N ALA A 14 7.99 -2.73 -11.12
CA ALA A 14 9.43 -2.58 -11.31
C ALA A 14 9.81 -2.15 -12.76
N ALA A 15 8.94 -2.44 -13.74
CA ALA A 15 9.09 -1.98 -15.11
C ALA A 15 8.52 -0.58 -15.37
N GLY A 16 7.99 0.11 -14.35
CA GLY A 16 7.41 1.45 -14.48
C GLY A 16 6.00 1.47 -15.08
N ASP A 17 5.25 0.37 -14.98
CA ASP A 17 3.88 0.30 -15.49
C ASP A 17 2.88 0.95 -14.51
N LEU A 18 2.45 2.18 -14.82
CA LEU A 18 1.45 2.91 -14.05
C LEU A 18 0.09 2.20 -13.99
N GLY A 19 -0.24 1.35 -14.96
CA GLY A 19 -1.46 0.55 -14.95
C GLY A 19 -1.45 -0.49 -13.83
N ALA A 20 -0.28 -1.07 -13.52
CA ALA A 20 -0.15 -2.00 -12.40
C ALA A 20 -0.31 -1.30 -11.05
N LEU A 21 0.15 -0.04 -10.94
CA LEU A 21 -0.07 0.77 -9.75
C LEU A 21 -1.55 1.12 -9.58
N ALA A 22 -2.24 1.52 -10.66
CA ALA A 22 -3.68 1.79 -10.64
C ALA A 22 -4.47 0.55 -10.21
N ASP A 23 -4.16 -0.62 -10.79
CA ASP A 23 -4.78 -1.90 -10.42
C ASP A 23 -4.58 -2.23 -8.92
N ALA A 24 -3.38 -1.99 -8.39
CA ALA A 24 -3.08 -2.18 -6.97
C ALA A 24 -3.89 -1.20 -6.10
N TYR A 25 -3.94 0.06 -6.50
CA TYR A 25 -4.63 1.13 -5.79
C TYR A 25 -6.14 0.84 -5.71
N ASP A 26 -6.79 0.60 -6.85
CA ASP A 26 -8.23 0.32 -6.91
C ASP A 26 -8.64 -0.87 -6.05
N ARG A 27 -7.78 -1.90 -6.01
CA ARG A 27 -8.04 -3.13 -5.25
C ARG A 27 -7.82 -2.97 -3.75
N HIS A 28 -6.83 -2.17 -3.34
CA HIS A 28 -6.31 -2.20 -1.97
C HIS A 28 -6.48 -0.90 -1.18
N ALA A 29 -6.64 0.24 -1.83
CA ALA A 29 -6.78 1.54 -1.16
C ALA A 29 -7.92 1.59 -0.13
N PRO A 30 -9.13 1.04 -0.37
CA PRO A 30 -10.18 1.03 0.64
C PRO A 30 -9.80 0.30 1.93
N TYR A 31 -9.00 -0.77 1.82
CA TYR A 31 -8.55 -1.54 2.98
C TYR A 31 -7.46 -0.81 3.76
N VAL A 32 -6.47 -0.25 3.05
CA VAL A 32 -5.39 0.54 3.65
C VAL A 32 -5.98 1.75 4.38
N TYR A 33 -6.89 2.47 3.73
CA TYR A 33 -7.60 3.60 4.31
C TYR A 33 -8.39 3.22 5.56
N GLY A 34 -9.17 2.12 5.51
CA GLY A 34 -9.94 1.66 6.66
C GLY A 34 -9.08 1.33 7.88
N VAL A 35 -7.92 0.69 7.65
CA VAL A 35 -6.94 0.42 8.72
C VAL A 35 -6.39 1.73 9.27
N ALA A 36 -5.95 2.65 8.41
CA ALA A 36 -5.38 3.91 8.85
C ALA A 36 -6.38 4.78 9.62
N VAL A 37 -7.65 4.82 9.21
CA VAL A 37 -8.73 5.49 9.98
C VAL A 37 -8.89 4.86 11.36
N THR A 38 -8.90 3.53 11.43
CA THR A 38 -9.07 2.79 12.68
C THR A 38 -7.94 3.09 13.67
N VAL A 39 -6.71 3.18 13.18
CA VAL A 39 -5.53 3.39 14.03
C VAL A 39 -5.34 4.85 14.41
N THR A 40 -5.53 5.77 13.47
CA THR A 40 -5.25 7.21 13.71
C THR A 40 -6.45 7.99 14.24
N GLY A 41 -7.69 7.49 14.06
CA GLY A 41 -8.92 8.23 14.35
C GLY A 41 -9.14 9.46 13.47
N SER A 42 -8.27 9.74 12.48
CA SER A 42 -8.30 10.94 11.64
C SER A 42 -8.39 10.56 10.16
N ARG A 43 -9.43 11.07 9.49
CA ARG A 43 -9.61 10.87 8.04
C ARG A 43 -8.48 11.51 7.24
N ALA A 44 -8.04 12.70 7.63
CA ALA A 44 -6.94 13.40 6.96
C ALA A 44 -5.64 12.60 7.03
N HIS A 45 -5.26 12.13 8.23
CA HIS A 45 -4.07 11.29 8.37
C HIS A 45 -4.21 9.97 7.60
N ALA A 46 -5.42 9.38 7.56
CA ALA A 46 -5.65 8.16 6.80
C ALA A 46 -5.49 8.35 5.28
N GLU A 47 -5.90 9.50 4.72
CA GLU A 47 -5.67 9.83 3.31
C GLU A 47 -4.17 9.95 3.02
N GLU A 48 -3.44 10.69 3.85
CA GLU A 48 -1.99 10.87 3.73
C GLU A 48 -1.24 9.54 3.84
N ILE A 49 -1.58 8.71 4.83
CA ILE A 49 -0.98 7.38 5.01
C ILE A 49 -1.25 6.51 3.79
N THR A 50 -2.49 6.50 3.29
CA THR A 50 -2.84 5.71 2.11
C THR A 50 -1.99 6.13 0.92
N GLN A 51 -1.90 7.43 0.64
CA GLN A 51 -1.07 7.95 -0.45
C GLN A 51 0.41 7.59 -0.26
N SER A 52 0.95 7.76 0.95
CA SER A 52 2.35 7.43 1.29
C SER A 52 2.66 5.95 1.05
N VAL A 53 1.75 5.04 1.43
CA VAL A 53 1.92 3.60 1.24
C VAL A 53 2.00 3.23 -0.25
N PHE A 54 1.14 3.80 -1.09
CA PHE A 54 1.17 3.53 -2.53
C PHE A 54 2.31 4.26 -3.25
N ALA A 55 2.71 5.44 -2.78
CA ALA A 55 3.92 6.11 -3.26
C ALA A 55 5.16 5.23 -3.00
N ALA A 56 5.30 4.70 -1.78
CA ALA A 56 6.39 3.82 -1.43
C ALA A 56 6.38 2.48 -2.20
N LEU A 57 5.20 2.00 -2.60
CA LEU A 57 5.08 0.84 -3.50
C LEU A 57 5.57 1.16 -4.92
N TRP A 58 5.33 2.37 -5.40
CA TRP A 58 5.77 2.84 -6.72
C TRP A 58 7.26 3.16 -6.78
N GLU A 59 7.77 3.84 -5.76
CA GLU A 59 9.18 4.27 -5.69
C GLU A 59 10.12 3.09 -5.43
N GLU A 60 9.69 2.13 -4.61
CA GLU A 60 10.51 0.99 -4.19
C GLU A 60 9.78 -0.35 -4.35
N PRO A 61 9.35 -0.75 -5.56
CA PRO A 61 8.52 -1.93 -5.78
C PRO A 61 9.19 -3.24 -5.37
N LEU A 62 10.52 -3.26 -5.28
CA LEU A 62 11.31 -4.43 -4.85
C LEU A 62 11.26 -4.66 -3.33
N THR A 63 10.82 -3.68 -2.54
CA THR A 63 10.62 -3.85 -1.08
C THR A 63 9.40 -4.71 -0.77
N TYR A 64 8.51 -4.89 -1.74
CA TYR A 64 7.51 -5.94 -1.71
C TYR A 64 8.10 -7.25 -2.28
N ASP A 65 8.05 -8.32 -1.49
CA ASP A 65 8.41 -9.67 -1.92
C ASP A 65 7.19 -10.60 -1.86
N PRO A 66 6.62 -11.00 -3.02
CA PRO A 66 5.52 -11.96 -3.10
C PRO A 66 5.82 -13.32 -2.45
N ALA A 67 7.10 -13.70 -2.30
CA ALA A 67 7.48 -14.94 -1.62
C ALA A 67 7.32 -14.85 -0.09
N LEU A 68 7.33 -13.64 0.47
CA LEU A 68 7.17 -13.40 1.91
C LEU A 68 5.71 -13.15 2.32
N GLY A 69 4.81 -12.94 1.35
CA GLY A 69 3.38 -12.84 1.61
C GLY A 69 2.59 -12.07 0.56
N SER A 70 1.29 -11.97 0.78
CA SER A 70 0.39 -11.21 -0.10
C SER A 70 0.67 -9.71 -0.07
N LEU A 71 0.42 -9.04 -1.20
CA LEU A 71 0.53 -7.59 -1.32
C LEU A 71 -0.34 -6.87 -0.28
N ARG A 72 -1.55 -7.37 -0.02
CA ARG A 72 -2.45 -6.82 1.00
C ARG A 72 -1.80 -6.79 2.39
N GLY A 73 -1.15 -7.89 2.79
CA GLY A 73 -0.49 -7.98 4.09
C GLY A 73 0.67 -6.99 4.22
N TRP A 74 1.47 -6.87 3.15
CA TRP A 74 2.56 -5.90 3.10
C TRP A 74 2.05 -4.44 3.17
N LEU A 75 0.99 -4.11 2.43
CA LEU A 75 0.38 -2.77 2.44
C LEU A 75 -0.16 -2.40 3.83
N VAL A 76 -0.83 -3.35 4.51
CA VAL A 76 -1.31 -3.14 5.88
C VAL A 76 -0.14 -2.93 6.85
N GLY A 77 0.93 -3.73 6.73
CA GLY A 77 2.14 -3.57 7.55
C GLY A 77 2.77 -2.18 7.39
N ARG A 78 2.91 -1.70 6.15
CA ARG A 78 3.37 -0.34 5.86
C ARG A 78 2.44 0.73 6.45
N ALA A 79 1.12 0.58 6.29
CA ALA A 79 0.15 1.52 6.85
C ALA A 79 0.23 1.61 8.39
N LEU A 80 0.44 0.48 9.07
CA LEU A 80 0.62 0.44 10.52
C LEU A 80 1.93 1.11 10.96
N HIS A 81 3.03 0.86 10.25
CA HIS A 81 4.31 1.52 10.48
C HIS A 81 4.18 3.05 10.36
N GLU A 82 3.58 3.51 9.26
CA GLU A 82 3.30 4.92 8.98
C GLU A 82 2.36 5.57 10.01
N SER A 83 1.37 4.83 10.51
CA SER A 83 0.46 5.30 11.56
C SER A 83 1.20 5.49 12.88
N ALA A 84 2.06 4.54 13.26
CA ALA A 84 2.80 4.59 14.52
C ALA A 84 3.73 5.81 14.59
N LEU A 85 4.41 6.14 13.48
CA LEU A 85 5.27 7.32 13.39
C LEU A 85 4.50 8.63 13.61
N ARG A 86 3.26 8.72 13.12
CA ARG A 86 2.43 9.93 13.24
C ARG A 86 1.76 10.06 14.61
N THR A 87 1.45 8.95 15.29
CA THR A 87 0.84 8.99 16.62
C THR A 87 1.77 9.52 17.74
N GLN A 88 3.07 9.64 17.49
CA GLN A 88 4.03 10.17 18.46
C GLN A 88 4.22 11.70 18.39
N VAL A 89 3.56 12.39 17.44
CA VAL A 89 3.73 13.84 17.21
C VAL A 89 2.50 14.65 17.68
N GLY A 90 1.66 14.07 18.54
CA GLY A 90 0.46 14.71 19.10
C GLY A 90 0.68 15.30 20.49
#